data_AF-A0A533VL05-F1
#
_entry.id   AF-A0A533VL05-F1
#
_cell.length_a   1.000
_cell.length_b   1.000
_cell.length_c   1.000
_cell.angle_alpha   90.00
_cell.angle_beta   90.00
_cell.angle_gamma   90.00
#
_symmetry.space_group_name_H-M   'P 1'
#
loop_
_entity.id
_entity.type
_entity.pdbx_description
1 polymer ?
#
loop_
_entity_poly.entity_id
_entity_poly.type
_entity_poly.pdbx_seq_one_letter_code
_entity_poly.pdbx_strand_id
1 'polypeptide(L)'
;MSLAPQQLENSASKFAAEAIQLDCQGARGMAISNYQRAIKYLNKLIHLYPDNKLNRVYRERITAYQNRIKAIQPDNVPYAKRFDVSISNLLRERLNTIMKSNPNISYELAVAMMRIHLLIIYDEQMDPHLRNSFYKNKIRK
;
A
#
# COMPACT_ATOMS: atom_id res chain seq x y z
N MET A 1 -11.78 32.15 22.31
CA MET A 1 -11.60 31.29 21.11
C MET A 1 -10.24 30.63 21.24
N SER A 2 -10.14 29.32 21.47
CA SER A 2 -8.82 28.68 21.58
C SER A 2 -8.13 28.67 20.23
N LEU A 3 -6.86 29.03 20.27
CA LEU A 3 -6.01 29.34 19.13
C LEU A 3 -5.90 28.14 18.17
N ALA A 4 -5.82 28.41 16.88
CA ALA A 4 -5.68 27.43 15.81
C ALA A 4 -4.69 26.26 16.06
N PRO A 5 -3.55 26.41 16.80
CA PRO A 5 -2.70 25.26 17.16
C PRO A 5 -3.42 24.23 18.03
N GLN A 6 -4.17 24.66 19.05
CA GLN A 6 -4.80 23.74 20.00
C GLN A 6 -5.88 22.89 19.34
N GLN A 7 -6.59 23.45 18.35
CA GLN A 7 -7.55 22.68 17.55
C GLN A 7 -6.88 21.61 16.68
N LEU A 8 -5.70 21.91 16.12
CA LEU A 8 -4.91 20.94 15.36
C LEU A 8 -4.38 19.83 16.29
N GLU A 9 -3.92 20.19 17.49
CA GLU A 9 -3.47 19.22 18.51
C GLU A 9 -4.59 18.31 18.98
N ASN A 10 -5.77 18.87 19.26
CA ASN A 10 -6.96 18.11 19.64
C ASN A 10 -7.37 17.14 18.52
N SER A 11 -7.34 17.60 17.26
CA SER A 11 -7.63 16.75 16.10
C SER A 11 -6.62 15.61 15.94
N ALA A 12 -5.33 15.92 16.05
CA ALA A 12 -4.26 14.91 15.99
C ALA A 12 -4.43 13.86 17.10
N SER A 13 -4.73 14.30 18.32
CA SER A 13 -4.90 13.44 19.49
C SER A 13 -6.12 12.54 19.36
N LYS A 14 -7.25 13.08 18.88
CA LYS A 14 -8.47 12.31 18.61
C LYS A 14 -8.21 11.18 17.61
N PHE A 15 -7.64 11.50 16.45
CA PHE A 15 -7.38 10.48 15.42
C PHE A 15 -6.35 9.44 15.87
N ALA A 16 -5.34 9.84 16.66
CA ALA A 16 -4.38 8.88 17.20
C ALA A 16 -5.04 7.91 18.19
N ALA A 17 -5.91 8.40 19.09
CA ALA A 17 -6.63 7.56 20.03
C ALA A 17 -7.55 6.56 19.31
N GLU A 18 -8.33 7.02 18.32
CA GLU A 18 -9.16 6.16 17.48
C GLU A 18 -8.33 5.12 16.71
N ALA A 19 -7.18 5.52 16.16
CA ALA A 19 -6.29 4.61 15.45
C ALA A 19 -5.80 3.48 16.36
N ILE A 20 -5.35 3.80 17.58
CA ILE A 20 -4.87 2.81 18.56
C ILE A 20 -5.98 1.82 18.93
N GLN A 21 -7.21 2.31 19.17
CA GLN A 21 -8.34 1.43 19.48
C GLN A 21 -8.64 0.46 18.34
N LEU A 22 -8.72 0.96 17.11
CA LEU A 22 -8.99 0.16 15.91
C LEU A 22 -7.87 -0.86 15.62
N ASP A 23 -6.62 -0.45 15.86
CA ASP A 23 -5.44 -1.28 15.72
C ASP A 23 -5.46 -2.47 16.69
N CYS A 24 -5.76 -2.20 17.97
CA CYS A 24 -5.96 -3.24 18.99
C CYS A 24 -7.10 -4.20 18.63
N GLN A 25 -8.14 -3.73 17.95
CA GLN A 25 -9.26 -4.55 17.47
C GLN A 25 -8.96 -5.31 16.17
N GLY A 26 -7.78 -5.12 15.57
CA GLY A 26 -7.41 -5.74 14.29
C GLY A 26 -8.06 -5.09 13.07
N ALA A 27 -8.76 -3.97 13.21
CA ALA A 27 -9.38 -3.20 12.13
C ALA A 27 -8.32 -2.39 11.34
N ARG A 28 -7.34 -3.09 10.75
CA ARG A 28 -6.09 -2.53 10.20
C ARG A 28 -6.30 -1.39 9.20
N GLY A 29 -7.24 -1.53 8.26
CA GLY A 29 -7.51 -0.49 7.25
C GLY A 29 -8.01 0.83 7.85
N MET A 30 -8.88 0.76 8.85
CA MET A 30 -9.39 1.94 9.55
C MET A 30 -8.32 2.53 10.48
N ALA A 31 -7.54 1.69 11.16
CA ALA A 31 -6.41 2.12 11.98
C ALA A 31 -5.39 2.91 11.16
N ILE A 32 -4.99 2.40 9.99
CA ILE A 32 -4.05 3.08 9.06
C ILE A 32 -4.60 4.46 8.66
N SER A 33 -5.88 4.53 8.28
CA SER A 33 -6.51 5.78 7.87
C SER A 33 -6.49 6.84 8.98
N ASN A 34 -6.72 6.43 10.23
CA ASN A 34 -6.70 7.34 11.37
C ASN A 34 -5.27 7.76 11.78
N TYR A 35 -4.29 6.85 11.75
CA TYR A 35 -2.88 7.23 11.92
C TYR A 35 -2.42 8.24 10.86
N GLN A 36 -2.81 8.05 9.60
CA GLN A 36 -2.50 9.00 8.51
C GLN A 36 -3.12 10.38 8.75
N ARG A 37 -4.37 10.44 9.25
CA ARG A 37 -5.01 11.70 9.64
C ARG A 37 -4.26 12.37 10.79
N ALA A 38 -3.89 11.63 11.83
CA ALA A 38 -3.10 12.19 12.94
C ALA A 38 -1.77 12.79 12.44
N ILE A 39 -1.03 12.07 11.59
CA ILE A 39 0.20 12.55 10.95
C ILE A 39 -0.05 13.85 10.16
N LYS A 40 -1.15 13.94 9.40
CA LYS A 40 -1.51 15.15 8.64
C LYS A 40 -1.67 16.37 9.55
N TYR A 41 -2.31 16.24 10.70
CA TYR A 41 -2.48 17.36 11.64
C TYR A 41 -1.16 17.73 12.34
N LEU A 42 -0.33 16.75 12.70
CA LEU A 42 1.01 17.01 13.26
C LEU A 42 1.94 17.71 12.27
N ASN A 43 1.91 17.31 10.99
CA ASN A 43 2.65 18.01 9.94
C ASN A 43 2.18 19.46 9.75
N LYS A 44 0.86 19.71 9.83
CA LYS A 44 0.32 21.08 9.80
C LYS A 44 0.83 21.90 10.99
N LEU A 45 0.89 21.33 12.20
CA LEU A 45 1.44 22.01 13.37
C LEU A 45 2.90 22.41 13.17
N ILE A 46 3.74 21.49 12.69
CA ILE A 46 5.16 21.75 12.44
C ILE A 46 5.34 22.82 11.36
N HIS A 47 4.53 22.77 10.29
CA HIS A 47 4.65 23.69 9.17
C HIS A 47 4.16 25.11 9.49
N LEU A 48 3.01 25.24 10.17
CA LEU A 48 2.41 26.53 10.50
C LEU A 48 3.06 27.19 11.72
N TYR A 49 3.65 26.41 12.62
CA TYR A 49 4.26 26.89 13.87
C TYR A 49 5.66 26.30 14.05
N PRO A 50 6.64 26.70 13.21
CA PRO A 50 7.98 26.10 13.19
C PRO A 50 8.76 26.25 14.51
N ASP A 51 8.50 27.31 15.27
CA ASP A 51 9.17 27.61 16.56
C ASP A 51 8.46 27.00 17.78
N ASN A 52 7.40 26.21 17.58
CA ASN A 52 6.71 25.56 18.69
C ASN A 52 7.64 24.54 19.37
N LYS A 53 7.84 24.71 20.69
CA LYS A 53 8.68 23.85 21.53
C LYS A 53 8.27 22.37 21.48
N LEU A 54 7.01 22.07 21.15
CA LEU A 54 6.48 20.72 21.02
C LEU A 54 6.80 20.04 19.67
N ASN A 55 7.37 20.75 18.70
CA ASN A 55 7.66 20.19 17.37
C ASN A 55 8.57 18.96 17.41
N ARG A 56 9.48 18.87 18.38
CA ARG A 56 10.29 17.66 18.59
C ARG A 56 9.40 16.44 18.89
N VAL A 57 8.46 16.61 19.82
CA VAL A 57 7.50 15.56 20.22
C VAL A 57 6.57 15.20 19.06
N TYR A 58 6.12 16.18 18.27
CA TYR A 58 5.28 15.89 17.11
C TYR A 58 6.00 15.05 16.05
N ARG A 59 7.29 15.32 15.79
CA ARG A 59 8.10 14.50 14.87
C ARG A 59 8.27 13.09 15.38
N GLU A 60 8.58 12.92 16.67
CA GLU A 60 8.68 11.60 17.32
C GLU A 60 7.36 10.80 17.16
N ARG A 61 6.20 11.45 17.39
CA ARG A 61 4.88 10.84 17.19
C ARG A 61 4.63 10.48 15.72
N ILE A 62 4.98 11.34 14.78
CA ILE A 62 4.87 11.04 13.34
C ILE A 62 5.67 9.78 12.99
N THR A 63 6.93 9.69 13.42
CA THR A 63 7.77 8.52 13.20
C THR A 63 7.17 7.26 13.82
N ALA A 64 6.67 7.34 15.05
CA ALA A 64 5.99 6.22 15.71
C ALA A 64 4.76 5.74 14.93
N TYR A 65 3.89 6.66 14.49
CA TYR A 65 2.70 6.31 13.71
C TYR A 65 3.05 5.75 12.33
N GLN A 66 4.07 6.29 11.66
CA GLN A 66 4.56 5.75 10.39
C GLN A 66 5.10 4.33 10.55
N ASN A 67 5.86 4.06 11.61
CA ASN A 67 6.35 2.72 11.90
C ASN A 67 5.21 1.76 12.21
N ARG A 68 4.19 2.20 12.95
CA ARG A 68 3.03 1.37 13.23
C ARG A 68 2.24 1.07 11.97
N ILE A 69 1.99 2.07 11.10
CA ILE A 69 1.37 1.86 9.79
C ILE A 69 2.14 0.81 9.00
N LYS A 70 3.48 0.91 8.89
CA LYS A 70 4.29 -0.09 8.18
C LYS A 70 4.14 -1.50 8.75
N ALA A 71 4.02 -1.63 10.07
CA ALA A 71 3.89 -2.92 10.74
C ALA A 71 2.50 -3.56 10.60
N ILE A 72 1.43 -2.76 10.51
CA ILE A 72 0.04 -3.27 10.41
C ILE A 72 -0.52 -3.20 8.99
N GLN A 73 0.17 -2.51 8.08
CA GLN A 73 -0.10 -2.58 6.67
C GLN A 73 0.09 -4.03 6.25
N PRO A 74 -0.89 -4.65 5.58
CA PRO A 74 -0.78 -6.04 5.14
C PRO A 74 0.29 -6.15 4.04
N ASP A 75 1.57 -6.19 4.43
CA ASP A 75 2.84 -6.34 3.67
C ASP A 75 2.92 -5.64 2.29
N ASN A 76 3.99 -4.96 1.91
CA ASN A 76 5.18 -5.55 1.29
C ASN A 76 5.05 -6.98 0.69
N VAL A 77 3.89 -7.32 0.13
CA VAL A 77 3.70 -8.52 -0.67
C VAL A 77 4.52 -8.37 -1.96
N PRO A 78 5.43 -9.30 -2.32
CA PRO A 78 6.05 -9.29 -3.64
C PRO A 78 4.92 -9.25 -4.66
N TYR A 79 4.97 -8.26 -5.55
CA TYR A 79 4.12 -7.88 -6.70
C TYR A 79 2.92 -8.75 -7.15
N ALA A 80 2.90 -10.04 -6.84
CA ALA A 80 1.90 -11.05 -7.18
C ALA A 80 0.53 -10.93 -6.47
N LYS A 81 0.31 -10.01 -5.52
CA LYS A 81 -1.02 -9.87 -4.87
C LYS A 81 -1.57 -8.44 -4.81
N ARG A 82 -1.06 -7.57 -5.68
CA ARG A 82 -1.66 -6.26 -5.98
C ARG A 82 -2.54 -6.31 -7.24
N PHE A 83 -3.20 -7.44 -7.48
CA PHE A 83 -4.24 -7.51 -8.49
C PHE A 83 -5.54 -7.02 -7.85
N ASP A 84 -6.02 -5.88 -8.34
CA ASP A 84 -7.39 -5.38 -8.14
C ASP A 84 -8.38 -6.56 -8.17
N VAL A 85 -9.41 -6.55 -7.32
CA VAL A 85 -10.47 -7.58 -7.33
C VAL A 85 -11.03 -7.75 -8.75
N SER A 86 -11.13 -6.64 -9.49
CA SER A 86 -11.52 -6.60 -10.90
C SER A 86 -10.53 -7.34 -11.82
N ILE A 87 -9.22 -7.16 -11.65
CA ILE A 87 -8.19 -7.88 -12.42
C ILE A 87 -8.11 -9.35 -11.99
N SER A 88 -8.27 -9.65 -10.71
CA SER A 88 -8.33 -11.04 -10.21
C SER A 88 -9.52 -11.80 -10.79
N ASN A 89 -10.66 -11.14 -10.94
CA ASN A 89 -11.85 -11.71 -11.59
C ASN A 89 -11.64 -11.87 -13.10
N LEU A 90 -11.09 -10.87 -13.79
CA LEU A 90 -10.79 -10.95 -15.21
C LEU A 90 -9.79 -12.07 -15.54
N LEU A 91 -8.75 -12.24 -14.71
CA LEU A 91 -7.77 -13.32 -14.85
C LEU A 91 -8.42 -14.69 -14.58
N ARG A 92 -9.32 -14.79 -13.61
CA ARG A 92 -10.09 -16.03 -13.36
C ARG A 92 -11.01 -16.38 -14.53
N GLU A 93 -11.72 -15.41 -15.07
CA GLU A 93 -12.59 -15.61 -16.24
C GLU A 93 -11.79 -16.06 -17.46
N ARG A 94 -10.65 -15.41 -17.73
CA ARG A 94 -9.75 -15.80 -18.83
C ARG A 94 -9.20 -17.21 -18.65
N LEU A 95 -8.80 -17.58 -17.43
CA LEU A 95 -8.29 -18.91 -17.12
C LEU A 95 -9.37 -19.98 -17.33
N ASN A 96 -10.61 -19.69 -16.91
CA ASN A 96 -11.75 -20.57 -17.14
C ASN A 96 -12.05 -20.77 -18.63
N THR A 97 -11.92 -19.73 -19.46
CA THR A 97 -12.11 -19.84 -20.92
C THR A 97 -11.05 -20.73 -21.56
N ILE A 98 -9.78 -20.61 -21.17
CA ILE A 98 -8.69 -21.44 -21.69
C ILE A 98 -8.91 -22.92 -21.35
N MET A 99 -9.31 -23.20 -20.11
CA MET A 99 -9.56 -24.58 -19.67
C MET A 99 -10.81 -25.17 -20.34
N LYS A 100 -11.82 -24.36 -20.68
CA LYS A 100 -12.99 -24.80 -21.45
C LYS A 100 -12.68 -25.05 -22.93
N SER A 101 -11.87 -24.22 -23.55
CA SER A 101 -11.52 -24.38 -24.98
C SER A 101 -10.53 -25.50 -25.22
N ASN A 102 -9.78 -25.92 -24.19
CA ASN A 102 -8.86 -27.04 -24.27
C ASN A 102 -8.97 -27.93 -23.02
N PRO A 103 -9.90 -28.91 -22.99
CA PRO A 103 -10.18 -29.73 -21.81
C PRO A 103 -9.02 -30.62 -21.35
N ASN A 104 -7.99 -30.82 -22.19
CA ASN A 104 -6.79 -31.60 -21.85
C ASN A 104 -5.66 -30.73 -21.26
N ILE A 105 -5.83 -29.41 -21.16
CA ILE A 105 -4.81 -28.52 -20.62
C ILE A 105 -4.75 -28.62 -19.10
N SER A 106 -3.55 -28.75 -18.54
CA SER A 106 -3.35 -28.71 -17.10
C SER A 106 -3.47 -27.26 -16.58
N TYR A 107 -3.95 -27.11 -15.34
CA TYR A 107 -4.07 -25.81 -14.68
C TYR A 107 -2.73 -25.07 -14.65
N GLU A 108 -1.65 -25.77 -14.33
CA GLU A 108 -0.31 -25.17 -14.28
C GLU A 108 0.14 -24.62 -15.63
N LEU A 109 -0.12 -25.35 -16.71
CA LEU A 109 0.22 -24.91 -18.07
C LEU A 109 -0.62 -23.71 -18.50
N ALA A 110 -1.91 -23.69 -18.17
CA ALA A 110 -2.79 -22.56 -18.43
C ALA A 110 -2.34 -21.28 -17.69
N VAL A 111 -1.94 -21.40 -16.42
CA VAL A 111 -1.38 -20.29 -15.64
C VAL A 111 -0.05 -19.82 -16.23
N ALA A 112 0.83 -20.74 -16.63
CA ALA A 112 2.11 -20.40 -17.26
C ALA A 112 1.93 -19.61 -18.55
N MET A 113 0.99 -20.03 -19.41
CA MET A 113 0.64 -19.31 -20.65
C MET A 113 0.13 -17.89 -20.36
N MET A 114 -0.71 -17.71 -19.33
CA MET A 114 -1.19 -16.38 -18.93
C MET A 114 -0.07 -15.49 -18.38
N ARG A 115 0.86 -16.05 -17.60
CA ARG A 115 2.02 -15.30 -17.09
C ARG A 115 2.93 -14.84 -18.24
N ILE A 116 3.13 -15.68 -19.25
CA ILE A 116 3.90 -15.33 -20.45
C ILE A 116 3.19 -14.22 -21.21
N HIS A 117 1.87 -14.34 -21.44
CA HIS A 117 1.11 -13.32 -22.16
C HIS A 117 1.10 -11.95 -21.44
N LEU A 118 0.98 -11.95 -20.11
CA LEU A 118 1.13 -10.73 -19.31
C LEU A 118 2.54 -10.14 -19.45
N LEU A 119 3.59 -10.98 -19.39
CA LEU A 119 4.96 -10.51 -19.57
C LEU A 119 5.21 -9.93 -20.96
N ILE A 120 4.62 -10.49 -22.02
CA ILE A 120 4.71 -9.97 -23.39
C ILE A 120 4.03 -8.60 -23.49
N ILE A 121 2.80 -8.46 -22.95
CA ILE A 121 2.10 -7.17 -22.90
C ILE A 121 2.91 -6.13 -22.12
N TYR A 122 3.49 -6.51 -20.98
CA TYR A 122 4.33 -5.61 -20.19
C TYR A 122 5.64 -5.25 -20.91
N ASP A 123 6.24 -6.17 -21.68
CA ASP A 123 7.47 -5.93 -22.45
C ASP A 123 7.22 -4.95 -23.61
N GLU A 124 6.11 -5.09 -24.34
CA GLU A 124 5.72 -4.20 -25.44
C GLU A 124 5.44 -2.75 -25.00
N GLN A 125 5.04 -2.55 -23.74
CA GLN A 125 4.73 -1.23 -23.18
C GLN A 125 5.88 -0.62 -22.35
N MET A 126 6.99 -1.34 -22.17
CA MET A 126 8.14 -0.93 -21.34
C MET A 126 9.18 -0.12 -22.13
N ASP A 127 9.66 0.97 -21.54
CA ASP A 127 10.77 1.78 -22.07
C ASP A 127 12.02 0.90 -22.34
N PRO A 128 12.65 0.99 -23.53
CA PRO A 128 13.79 0.16 -23.92
C PRO A 128 14.97 0.18 -22.93
N HIS A 129 15.20 1.29 -22.22
CA HIS A 129 16.31 1.42 -21.28
C HIS A 129 16.05 0.71 -19.94
N LEU A 130 14.78 0.60 -19.52
CA LEU A 130 14.38 -0.12 -18.30
C LEU A 130 14.34 -1.64 -18.50
N ARG A 131 14.14 -2.07 -19.75
CA ARG A 131 14.10 -3.48 -20.17
C ARG A 131 15.36 -4.25 -19.77
N ASN A 132 16.54 -3.70 -20.03
CA ASN A 132 17.82 -4.38 -19.84
C ASN A 132 18.20 -4.58 -18.35
N SER A 133 17.76 -3.67 -17.47
CA SER A 133 17.94 -3.80 -16.01
C SER A 133 16.99 -4.83 -15.40
N PHE A 134 15.76 -4.93 -15.91
CA PHE A 134 14.76 -5.89 -15.44
C PHE A 134 15.19 -7.35 -15.72
N TYR A 135 15.63 -7.65 -16.94
CA TYR A 135 16.05 -9.01 -17.31
C TYR A 135 17.33 -9.46 -16.58
N LYS A 136 18.30 -8.56 -16.36
CA LYS A 136 19.53 -8.87 -15.60
C LYS A 136 19.25 -9.29 -14.15
N ASN A 137 18.23 -8.73 -13.52
CA ASN A 137 17.88 -9.04 -12.13
C ASN A 137 17.06 -10.34 -11.98
N LYS A 138 16.39 -10.79 -13.04
CA LYS A 138 15.58 -12.03 -13.01
C LYS A 138 16.43 -13.30 -13.20
N ILE A 139 17.58 -13.20 -13.87
CA ILE A 139 18.50 -14.33 -14.11
C ILE A 139 19.38 -14.62 -12.87
N ARG A 140 19.44 -13.70 -11.89
CA ARG A 140 20.22 -13.83 -10.65
C ARG A 140 19.46 -14.45 -9.47
N LYS A 141 18.29 -15.05 -9.68
CA LYS A 141 17.51 -15.74 -8.65
C LYS A 141 17.11 -17.12 -9.10
#